data_AF-A0A382QG07-F1
#
_entry.id   AF-A0A382QG07-F1
#
_cell.length_a   1.000
_cell.length_b   1.000
_cell.length_c   1.000
_cell.angle_alpha   90.00
_cell.angle_beta   90.00
_cell.angle_gamma   90.00
#
_symmetry.space_group_name_H-M   'P 1'
#
loop_
_entity.id
_entity.type
_entity.pdbx_description
1 polymer ?
#
loop_
_entity_poly.entity_id
_entity_poly.type
_entity_poly.pdbx_seq_one_letter_code
_entity_poly.pdbx_strand_id
1 'polypeptide(L)'
;MANTEVRLSPSSLNYADRRCDRCFAEGLNGEVWPQGPFPGIFAKLDSQQRKYFTGRPTDDIDPSLPAGTLHNGGRVQSAPVTIGSADFTIRGSMDALIRFDDG
;
A
#
# COMPACT_ATOMS: atom_id res chain seq x y z
N MET A 1 -30.66 6.89 3.71
CA MET A 1 -29.95 6.35 2.52
C MET A 1 -28.66 5.74 3.04
N ALA A 2 -28.26 4.55 2.56
CA ALA A 2 -26.97 3.99 2.95
C ALA A 2 -25.85 4.82 2.29
N ASN A 3 -24.75 5.05 3.00
CA ASN A 3 -23.59 5.71 2.43
C ASN A 3 -22.97 4.82 1.34
N THR A 4 -22.46 5.44 0.29
CA THR A 4 -21.69 4.74 -0.75
C THR A 4 -20.32 4.38 -0.20
N GLU A 5 -19.99 3.09 -0.14
CA GLU A 5 -18.64 2.66 0.26
C GLU A 5 -17.66 2.84 -0.89
N VAL A 6 -16.58 3.58 -0.64
CA VAL A 6 -15.50 3.81 -1.61
C VAL A 6 -14.18 3.33 -1.03
N ARG A 7 -13.52 2.41 -1.72
CA ARG A 7 -12.21 1.88 -1.32
C ARG A 7 -11.13 2.41 -2.25
N LEU A 8 -10.18 3.12 -1.68
CA LEU A 8 -9.02 3.69 -2.37
C LEU A 8 -7.77 2.90 -2.01
N SER A 9 -6.86 2.71 -2.96
CA SER A 9 -5.52 2.24 -2.62
C SER A 9 -4.61 3.43 -2.31
N PRO A 10 -3.58 3.28 -1.46
CA PRO A 10 -2.56 4.32 -1.31
C PRO A 10 -1.94 4.73 -2.66
N SER A 11 -1.79 3.77 -3.57
CA SER A 11 -1.27 4.04 -4.92
C SER A 11 -2.24 4.82 -5.80
N SER A 12 -3.56 4.71 -5.60
CA SER A 12 -4.52 5.50 -6.40
C SER A 12 -4.47 6.97 -6.04
N LEU A 13 -4.20 7.30 -4.77
CA LEU A 13 -4.07 8.66 -4.28
C LEU A 13 -2.77 9.36 -4.73
N ASN A 14 -1.72 8.61 -5.06
CA ASN A 14 -0.39 9.19 -5.37
C ASN A 14 0.06 8.94 -6.82
N TYR A 15 -0.06 7.70 -7.32
CA TYR A 15 0.47 7.30 -8.62
C TYR A 15 -0.58 7.29 -9.73
N ALA A 16 -1.79 6.79 -9.44
CA ALA A 16 -2.83 6.63 -10.47
C ALA A 16 -3.57 7.93 -10.79
N ASP A 17 -3.60 8.87 -9.83
CA ASP A 17 -4.15 10.21 -10.06
C ASP A 17 -3.44 10.91 -11.24
N ARG A 18 -2.18 10.59 -11.56
CA ARG A 18 -1.40 11.29 -12.61
C ARG A 18 -1.47 12.83 -12.48
N ARG A 19 -1.85 13.36 -11.31
CA ARG A 19 -2.23 14.76 -11.02
C ARG A 19 -3.44 15.26 -11.84
N CYS A 20 -4.45 14.42 -12.05
CA CYS A 20 -5.64 14.70 -12.84
C CYS A 20 -6.89 14.31 -12.06
N ASP A 21 -7.46 15.27 -11.33
CA ASP A 21 -8.66 15.09 -10.51
C ASP A 21 -9.83 14.46 -11.29
N ARG A 22 -10.01 14.88 -12.55
CA ARG A 22 -11.03 14.28 -13.44
C ARG A 22 -10.74 12.81 -13.67
N CYS A 23 -9.52 12.46 -14.04
CA CYS A 23 -9.13 11.08 -14.35
C CYS A 23 -9.29 10.17 -13.13
N PHE A 24 -8.95 10.69 -11.95
CA PHE A 24 -9.20 10.02 -10.68
C PHE A 24 -10.69 9.79 -10.44
N ALA A 25 -11.53 10.82 -10.60
CA ALA A 25 -12.98 10.71 -10.43
C ALA A 25 -13.64 9.75 -11.43
N GLU A 26 -13.30 9.82 -12.72
CA GLU A 26 -13.81 8.90 -13.74
C GLU A 26 -13.39 7.45 -13.45
N GLY A 27 -12.16 7.25 -12.97
CA GLY A 27 -11.68 5.94 -12.51
C GLY A 27 -12.50 5.38 -11.34
N LEU A 28 -12.92 6.23 -10.39
CA LEU A 28 -13.83 5.83 -9.31
C LEU A 28 -15.25 5.52 -9.80
N ASN A 29 -15.67 6.13 -10.91
CA ASN A 29 -16.95 5.88 -11.55
C ASN A 29 -16.94 4.72 -12.56
N GLY A 30 -15.81 3.99 -12.65
CA GLY A 30 -15.72 2.76 -13.43
C GLY A 30 -15.05 2.90 -14.80
N GLU A 31 -14.48 4.06 -15.14
CA GLU A 31 -13.61 4.14 -16.30
C GLU A 31 -12.31 3.35 -16.09
N VAL A 32 -11.94 2.56 -17.09
CA VAL A 32 -10.77 1.69 -17.04
C VAL A 32 -9.80 2.08 -18.14
N TRP A 33 -8.58 2.46 -17.74
CA TRP A 33 -7.48 2.63 -18.67
C TRP A 33 -7.10 1.28 -19.30
N PRO A 34 -6.71 1.25 -20.60
CA PRO A 34 -6.18 0.04 -21.22
C PRO A 34 -5.07 -0.57 -20.37
N GLN A 35 -5.29 -1.80 -19.90
CA GLN A 35 -4.33 -2.50 -19.04
C GLN A 35 -3.27 -3.17 -19.92
N GLY A 36 -2.01 -2.75 -19.76
CA GLY A 36 -0.86 -3.46 -20.32
C GLY A 36 -0.32 -4.49 -19.32
N PRO A 37 0.48 -5.47 -19.77
CA PRO A 37 1.14 -6.38 -18.86
C PRO A 37 2.09 -5.60 -17.95
N PHE A 38 1.93 -5.75 -16.63
CA PHE A 38 2.91 -5.20 -15.68
C PHE A 38 4.21 -6.00 -15.77
N PRO A 39 5.39 -5.35 -15.82
CA PRO A 39 6.66 -6.08 -15.93
C PRO A 39 6.88 -6.99 -14.72
N GLY A 40 6.87 -8.32 -14.95
CA GLY A 40 7.00 -9.31 -13.88
C GLY A 40 8.34 -9.29 -13.12
N ILE A 41 9.34 -8.55 -13.62
CA ILE A 41 10.63 -8.36 -12.94
C ILE A 41 10.45 -7.71 -11.56
N PHE A 42 9.54 -6.75 -11.41
CA PHE A 42 9.34 -6.07 -10.13
C PHE A 42 8.77 -7.01 -9.07
N ALA A 43 7.81 -7.86 -9.44
CA ALA A 43 7.29 -8.89 -8.54
C ALA A 43 8.37 -9.91 -8.12
N LYS A 44 9.30 -10.24 -9.03
CA LYS A 44 10.44 -11.12 -8.72
C LYS A 44 11.41 -10.45 -7.75
N LEU A 45 11.77 -9.18 -7.97
CA LEU A 45 12.64 -8.42 -7.08
C LEU A 45 12.04 -8.31 -5.67
N ASP A 46 10.77 -7.91 -5.58
CA ASP A 46 10.03 -7.84 -4.31
C ASP A 46 10.03 -9.19 -3.57
N SER A 47 9.71 -10.29 -4.27
CA SER A 47 9.70 -11.61 -3.65
C SER A 47 11.07 -12.05 -3.11
N GLN A 48 12.16 -11.72 -3.80
CA GLN A 48 13.51 -12.06 -3.33
C GLN A 48 13.91 -11.22 -2.12
N GLN A 49 13.64 -9.93 -2.14
CA GLN A 49 13.89 -9.03 -1.00
C GLN A 49 13.11 -9.48 0.24
N ARG A 50 11.81 -9.75 0.10
CA ARG A 50 10.96 -10.26 1.19
C ARG A 50 11.52 -11.53 1.84
N LYS A 51 11.94 -12.50 1.02
CA LYS A 51 12.53 -13.75 1.51
C LYS A 51 13.87 -13.52 2.20
N TYR A 52 14.68 -12.62 1.68
CA TYR A 52 16.00 -12.34 2.24
C TYR A 52 15.93 -11.63 3.60
N PHE A 53 15.06 -10.63 3.72
CA PHE A 53 15.02 -9.75 4.90
C PHE A 53 14.13 -10.25 6.04
N THR A 54 13.10 -11.06 5.77
CA THR A 54 12.21 -11.55 6.83
C THR A 54 12.98 -12.35 7.88
N GLY A 55 12.80 -11.98 9.16
CA GLY A 55 13.43 -12.63 10.31
C GLY A 55 14.83 -12.12 10.64
N ARG A 56 15.39 -11.21 9.82
CA ARG A 56 16.68 -10.59 10.12
C ARG A 56 16.54 -9.47 11.16
N PRO A 57 17.59 -9.24 11.97
CA PRO A 57 17.63 -8.10 12.88
C PRO A 57 17.80 -6.79 12.10
N THR A 58 17.52 -5.66 12.75
CA THR A 58 17.65 -4.32 12.16
C THR A 58 19.10 -3.88 11.93
N ASP A 59 20.06 -4.41 12.71
CA ASP A 59 21.49 -4.13 12.57
C ASP A 59 22.11 -4.73 11.29
N ASP A 60 21.51 -5.79 10.74
CA ASP A 60 21.80 -6.33 9.40
C ASP A 60 21.50 -5.29 8.27
N ILE A 61 20.65 -4.29 8.54
CA ILE A 61 20.37 -3.18 7.61
C ILE A 61 21.28 -2.00 7.91
N ASP A 62 21.23 -1.50 9.14
CA ASP A 62 22.02 -0.36 9.58
C ASP A 62 22.21 -0.45 11.11
N PRO A 63 23.45 -0.48 11.62
CA PRO A 63 23.73 -0.56 13.06
C PRO A 63 23.18 0.61 13.89
N SER A 64 22.79 1.72 13.26
CA SER A 64 22.19 2.88 13.94
C SER A 64 20.69 2.73 14.22
N LEU A 65 20.03 1.71 13.66
CA LEU A 65 18.61 1.46 13.91
C LEU A 65 18.40 0.86 15.31
N PRO A 66 17.27 1.19 15.99
CA PRO A 66 16.89 0.50 17.21
C PRO A 66 16.77 -1.01 16.99
N ALA A 67 17.03 -1.79 18.05
CA ALA A 67 16.93 -3.24 18.01
C ALA A 67 15.50 -3.67 17.64
N GLY A 68 15.41 -4.59 16.68
CA GLY A 68 14.14 -5.10 16.20
C GLY A 68 14.32 -6.16 15.14
N THR A 69 13.21 -6.68 14.65
CA THR A 69 13.17 -7.73 13.63
C THR A 69 12.37 -7.29 12.41
N LEU A 70 12.89 -7.63 11.23
CA LEU A 70 12.21 -7.42 9.96
C LEU A 70 11.15 -8.49 9.69
N HIS A 71 10.01 -8.06 9.18
CA HIS A 71 8.90 -8.91 8.81
C HIS A 71 8.36 -8.52 7.42
N ASN A 72 7.75 -9.48 6.74
CA ASN A 72 6.92 -9.15 5.58
C ASN A 72 5.76 -8.27 6.01
N GLY A 73 5.49 -7.24 5.21
CA GLY A 73 4.30 -6.43 5.40
C GLY A 73 3.02 -7.23 5.15
N GLY A 74 1.91 -6.67 5.65
CA GLY A 74 0.57 -7.21 5.48
C GLY A 74 -0.34 -6.26 4.71
N ARG A 75 -1.56 -6.74 4.44
CA ARG A 75 -2.65 -5.86 4.02
C ARG A 75 -3.17 -5.09 5.22
N VAL A 76 -3.31 -3.78 5.06
CA VAL A 76 -3.89 -2.88 6.06
C VAL A 76 -5.05 -2.11 5.46
N GLN A 77 -5.96 -1.68 6.33
CA GLN A 77 -7.08 -0.83 5.98
C GLN A 77 -7.24 0.24 7.05
N SER A 78 -7.50 1.48 6.63
CA SER A 78 -7.85 2.56 7.55
C SER A 78 -9.23 2.32 8.17
N ALA A 79 -9.52 3.04 9.26
CA ALA A 79 -10.90 3.31 9.63
C ALA A 79 -11.62 4.04 8.47
N PRO A 80 -12.95 3.86 8.33
CA PRO A 80 -13.71 4.62 7.35
C PRO A 80 -13.72 6.11 7.70
N VAL A 81 -13.66 6.95 6.67
CA VAL A 81 -13.80 8.41 6.78
C VAL A 81 -15.01 8.83 5.94
N THR A 82 -16.03 9.36 6.59
CA THR A 82 -17.25 9.81 5.91
C THR A 82 -17.08 11.22 5.35
N ILE A 83 -17.33 11.39 4.05
CA ILE A 83 -17.35 12.69 3.37
C ILE A 83 -18.66 12.75 2.56
N GLY A 84 -19.58 13.64 2.96
CA GLY A 84 -20.91 13.71 2.37
C GLY A 84 -21.69 12.42 2.60
N SER A 85 -22.16 11.78 1.52
CA SER A 85 -22.87 10.49 1.56
C SER A 85 -21.98 9.30 1.20
N ALA A 86 -20.66 9.43 1.31
CA ALA A 86 -19.71 8.39 0.97
C ALA A 86 -18.77 8.07 2.16
N ASP A 87 -18.53 6.78 2.36
CA ASP A 87 -17.61 6.26 3.37
C ASP A 87 -16.34 5.78 2.67
N PHE A 88 -15.24 6.50 2.89
CA PHE A 88 -13.95 6.23 2.26
C PHE A 88 -13.08 5.34 3.14
N THR A 89 -12.46 4.32 2.55
CA THR A 89 -11.40 3.53 3.20
C THR A 89 -10.15 3.53 2.35
N ILE A 90 -8.99 3.63 2.99
CA ILE A 90 -7.69 3.44 2.33
C ILE A 90 -7.22 2.02 2.63
N ARG A 91 -7.04 1.20 1.60
CA ARG A 91 -6.61 -0.20 1.73
C ARG A 91 -5.42 -0.49 0.83
N GLY A 92 -4.35 -1.02 1.40
CA GLY A 92 -3.13 -1.34 0.66
C GLY A 92 -2.36 -2.50 1.27
N SER A 93 -1.22 -2.84 0.67
CA SER A 93 -0.22 -3.72 1.25
C SER A 93 1.05 -2.94 1.58
N MET A 94 1.69 -3.31 2.67
CA MET A 94 3.06 -2.88 2.97
C MET A 94 4.04 -3.93 2.47
N ASP A 95 5.23 -3.48 2.08
CA ASP A 95 6.26 -4.39 1.57
C ASP A 95 7.01 -5.07 2.70
N ALA A 96 7.42 -4.29 3.70
CA ALA A 96 8.06 -4.75 4.90
C ALA A 96 7.52 -4.01 6.13
N LEU A 97 7.74 -4.61 7.29
CA LEU A 97 7.46 -4.07 8.61
C LEU A 97 8.68 -4.32 9.49
N ILE A 98 8.98 -3.37 10.37
CA ILE A 98 9.93 -3.58 11.46
C ILE A 98 9.12 -3.66 12.74
N ARG A 99 9.40 -4.67 13.57
CA ARG A 99 8.94 -4.73 14.95
C ARG A 99 10.15 -4.44 15.83
N PHE A 100 10.18 -3.25 16.41
CA PHE A 100 11.20 -2.91 17.40
C PHE A 100 10.92 -3.62 18.73
N ASP A 101 11.98 -3.90 19.46
CA ASP A 101 11.91 -4.63 20.72
C ASP A 101 11.29 -3.79 21.84
N ASP A 102 11.32 -2.46 21.72
CA ASP A 102 10.78 -1.48 22.67
C ASP A 102 9.33 -1.04 22.39
N GLY A 103 8.73 -1.51 21.28
CA GLY A 103 7.32 -1.29 20.93
C GLY A 103 7.06 -0.06 20.09
#